data_AF-A0A497M0Q9-F1
#
_entry.id   AF-A0A497M0Q9-F1
#
_cell.length_a   1.000
_cell.length_b   1.000
_cell.length_c   1.000
_cell.angle_alpha   90.00
_cell.angle_beta   90.00
_cell.angle_gamma   90.00
#
_symmetry.space_group_name_H-M   'P 1'
#
loop_
_entity.id
_entity.type
_entity.pdbx_description
1 polymer ?
#
loop_
_entity_poly.entity_id
_entity_poly.type
_entity_poly.pdbx_seq_one_letter_code
_entity_poly.pdbx_strand_id
1 'polypeptide(L)' 'KCRRCGRRAYNVAKKRCAACGYGETKKIRRYSWQTRNVRRERLH' A
#
# COMPACT_ATOMS: atom_id res chain seq x y z
N LYS A 1 4.98 3.90 -10.23
CA LYS A 1 4.72 2.52 -9.78
C LYS A 1 5.41 2.32 -8.43
N CYS A 2 4.79 1.68 -7.44
CA CYS A 2 5.42 1.47 -6.13
C CYS A 2 6.47 0.36 -6.24
N ARG A 3 7.69 0.61 -5.74
CA ARG A 3 8.79 -0.35 -5.76
C ARG A 3 8.53 -1.58 -4.88
N ARG A 4 7.78 -1.43 -3.78
CA ARG A 4 7.48 -2.54 -2.85
C ARG A 4 6.34 -3.44 -3.35
N CYS A 5 5.23 -2.85 -3.78
CA CYS A 5 4.00 -3.60 -4.08
C CYS A 5 3.62 -3.66 -5.56
N GLY A 6 4.40 -3.05 -6.46
CA GLY A 6 4.13 -3.04 -7.90
C GLY A 6 2.91 -2.22 -8.34
N ARG A 7 2.09 -1.71 -7.40
CA ARG A 7 0.88 -0.94 -7.71
C ARG A 7 1.20 0.48 -8.19
N ARG A 8 0.36 1.04 -9.06
CA ARG A 8 0.40 2.47 -9.44
C ARG A 8 -0.25 3.36 -8.36
N ALA A 9 0.19 3.21 -7.12
CA ALA A 9 -0.32 3.92 -5.95
C ALA A 9 0.79 4.66 -5.19
N TYR A 10 1.96 4.85 -5.81
CA TYR A 10 3.04 5.64 -5.25
C TYR A 10 2.85 7.10 -5.64
N ASN A 11 2.75 7.97 -4.63
CA ASN A 11 2.68 9.40 -4.79
C ASN A 11 4.11 9.97 -4.71
N VAL A 12 4.55 10.61 -5.80
CA VAL A 12 5.92 11.14 -5.93
C VAL A 12 6.12 12.38 -5.06
N ALA A 13 5.15 13.29 -5.03
CA ALA A 13 5.22 14.52 -4.23
C ALA A 13 5.34 14.22 -2.72
N LYS A 14 4.52 13.28 -2.22
CA LYS A 14 4.53 12.85 -0.81
C LYS A 14 5.53 11.71 -0.54
N LYS A 15 6.27 11.26 -1.55
CA LYS A 15 7.20 10.12 -1.52
C LYS A 15 6.65 8.85 -0.85
N ARG A 16 5.33 8.62 -0.88
CA ARG A 16 4.66 7.53 -0.15
C ARG A 16 3.70 6.72 -1.03
N CYS A 17 3.53 5.45 -0.71
CA CYS A 17 2.54 4.59 -1.37
C CYS A 17 1.24 4.51 -0.58
N ALA A 18 0.14 4.92 -1.19
CA ALA A 18 -1.20 4.83 -0.61
C ALA A 18 -1.69 3.39 -0.43
N ALA A 19 -1.16 2.43 -1.20
CA ALA A 19 -1.57 1.02 -1.06
C ALA A 19 -0.86 0.33 0.10
N CYS A 20 0.48 0.32 0.11
CA CYS A 20 1.26 -0.49 1.04
C CYS A 20 2.00 0.33 2.11
N GLY A 21 1.91 1.66 2.11
CA GLY A 21 2.64 2.53 3.05
C GLY A 21 4.14 2.71 2.73
N TYR A 22 4.61 2.20 1.60
CA TYR A 22 6.02 2.31 1.21
C TYR A 22 6.48 3.78 1.15
N GLY A 23 7.55 4.12 1.87
CA GLY A 23 8.06 5.48 2.03
C GLY A 23 7.63 6.19 3.32
N GLU A 24 6.51 5.76 3.92
CA GLU A 24 6.03 6.26 5.22
C GLU A 24 6.31 5.27 6.34
N THR A 25 6.15 3.97 6.08
CA THR A 25 6.34 2.91 7.07
C THR A 25 7.16 1.74 6.54
N LYS A 26 7.89 1.09 7.45
CA LYS A 26 8.60 -0.17 7.19
C LYS A 26 7.61 -1.33 6.99
N LYS A 27 6.50 -1.31 7.73
CA LYS A 27 5.41 -2.31 7.65
C LYS A 27 4.49 -2.06 6.47
N ILE A 28 3.67 -3.05 6.14
CA ILE A 28 2.58 -2.89 5.18
C ILE A 28 1.44 -2.15 5.86
N ARG A 29 0.97 -1.06 5.25
CA ARG A 29 -0.24 -0.36 5.70
C ARG A 29 -1.46 -1.30 5.60
N ARG A 30 -2.11 -1.55 6.73
CA ARG A 30 -3.38 -2.28 6.84
C ARG A 30 -4.31 -1.51 7.77
N TYR A 31 -5.57 -1.40 7.40
CA TYR A 31 -6.64 -0.91 8.28
C TYR A 31 -7.55 -2.05 8.69
N SER A 32 -8.18 -1.93 9.87
CA SER A 32 -9.16 -2.91 10.35
C SER A 32 -10.37 -3.05 9.42
N TRP A 33 -10.81 -1.94 8.82
CA TRP A 33 -11.94 -1.89 7.88
C TRP A 33 -11.57 -2.25 6.43
N GLN A 34 -10.30 -2.54 6.14
CA GLN A 34 -9.90 -2.86 4.76
C GLN A 34 -10.30 -4.27 4.36
N THR A 35 -11.15 -4.37 3.33
CA THR A 35 -11.61 -5.65 2.76
C THR A 35 -10.58 -6.33 1.85
N ARG A 36 -9.52 -5.61 1.43
CA ARG A 36 -8.53 -6.12 0.48
C ARG A 36 -7.12 -5.84 0.96
N ASN A 37 -6.24 -6.81 0.79
CA ASN A 37 -4.84 -6.65 1.09
C ASN A 37 -4.06 -5.98 -0.07
N VAL A 38 -2.74 -5.84 0.11
CA VAL A 38 -1.83 -5.28 -0.91
C VAL A 38 -1.72 -6.16 -2.16
N ARG A 39 -1.99 -7.47 -2.04
CA ARG A 39 -2.05 -8.44 -3.15
C ARG A 39 -3.40 -8.47 -3.88
N ARG A 40 -4.38 -7.65 -3.46
CA ARG A 40 -5.79 -7.64 -3.96
C ARG A 40 -6.58 -8.88 -3.56
N GLU A 41 -6.08 -9.70 -2.66
CA GLU A 41 -6.84 -10.79 -2.07
C GLU A 41 -7.87 -10.17 -1.12
N ARG A 42 -9.10 -10.70 -1.16
CA ARG A 42 -10.18 -10.30 -0.25
C ARG A 42 -9.88 -10.94 1.10
N LEU A 43 -9.79 -10.09 2.13
CA LEU A 43 -9.71 -10.53 3.52
C LEU A 43 -11.16 -10.81 3.92
N HIS A 44 -11.54 -12.09 3.90
CA HIS A 44 -12.83 -12.57 4.39
C HIS A 44 -12.81 -12.62 5.91
#